data_AF-A0AA40ASV6-F1
#
_entry.id   AF-A0AA40ASV6-F1
#
_cell.length_a   1.000
_cell.length_b   1.000
_cell.length_c   1.000
_cell.angle_alpha   90.00
_cell.angle_beta   90.00
_cell.angle_gamma   90.00
#
_symmetry.space_group_name_H-M   'P 1'
#
loop_
_entity.id
_entity.type
_entity.pdbx_description
1 polymer ?
#
loop_
_entity_poly.entity_id
_entity_poly.type
_entity_poly.pdbx_seq_one_letter_code
_entity_poly.pdbx_strand_id
1 'polypeptide(L)'
;SNRCNSPARLQAQGRGALAPLEDTQLIETLAYFPRERIPERVVHAKAAGAWCEFECTHDVSDFTSAAFLNNAGKKTKVLARLSTVAGEKGSSDTTRDIRGLALKMVVRGLSTRLLLLVLS
;
A
#
# COMPACT_ATOMS: atom_id res chain seq x y z
N SER A 1 -2.53 -17.20 14.03
CA SER A 1 -3.68 -16.34 14.39
C SER A 1 -4.05 -16.40 15.87
N ASN A 2 -3.40 -17.24 16.67
CA ASN A 2 -3.41 -17.14 18.13
C ASN A 2 -2.08 -16.53 18.61
N ARG A 3 -2.12 -15.54 19.51
CA ARG A 3 -0.93 -14.88 20.05
C ARG A 3 -0.16 -15.81 21.00
N CYS A 4 0.65 -16.72 20.43
CA CYS A 4 1.77 -17.34 21.12
C CYS A 4 3.05 -16.68 20.59
N ASN A 5 3.71 -15.88 21.43
CA ASN A 5 4.76 -14.93 21.04
C ASN A 5 6.17 -15.55 21.02
N SER A 6 6.28 -16.81 20.62
CA SER A 6 7.56 -17.50 20.41
C SER A 6 7.96 -17.43 18.93
N PRO A 7 9.23 -17.13 18.60
CA PRO A 7 9.70 -17.28 17.22
C PRO A 7 9.47 -18.73 16.77
N ALA A 8 8.95 -18.92 15.56
CA ALA A 8 8.67 -20.24 15.00
C ALA A 8 9.96 -21.08 15.00
N ARG A 9 10.11 -21.91 16.04
CA ARG A 9 11.24 -22.79 16.24
C ARG A 9 10.78 -24.18 15.86
N LEU A 10 11.45 -24.75 14.87
CA LEU A 10 11.20 -26.11 14.42
C LEU A 10 11.39 -27.05 15.61
N GLN A 11 10.29 -27.58 16.15
CA GLN A 11 10.35 -28.56 17.23
C GLN A 11 10.77 -29.89 16.64
N ALA A 12 11.91 -30.42 17.09
CA ALA A 12 12.40 -31.73 16.65
C ALA A 12 12.98 -32.45 17.86
N GLN A 13 12.72 -33.75 17.98
CA GLN A 13 13.21 -34.59 19.10
C GLN A 13 14.71 -34.91 19.01
N GLY A 14 15.47 -34.20 18.16
CA GLY A 14 16.89 -34.40 17.93
C GLY A 14 17.33 -33.72 16.62
N ARG A 15 18.63 -33.52 16.43
CA ARG A 15 19.16 -33.04 15.15
C ARG A 15 18.85 -34.07 14.06
N GLY A 16 18.01 -33.70 13.08
CA GLY A 16 17.62 -34.56 11.97
C GLY A 16 16.37 -35.42 12.19
N ALA A 17 15.68 -35.29 13.33
CA ALA A 17 14.40 -35.96 13.56
C ALA A 17 13.27 -35.29 12.75
N LEU A 18 12.24 -36.06 12.39
CA LEU A 18 11.05 -35.55 11.70
C LEU A 18 10.32 -34.53 12.60
N ALA A 19 9.84 -33.45 11.99
CA ALA A 19 9.04 -32.45 12.70
C ALA A 19 7.66 -33.05 13.05
N PRO A 20 7.20 -32.92 14.32
CA PRO A 20 5.89 -33.39 14.72
C PRO A 20 4.80 -32.49 14.10
N LEU A 21 3.70 -33.10 13.66
CA LEU A 21 2.53 -32.38 13.13
C LEU A 21 1.78 -31.56 14.19
N GLU A 22 2.12 -31.74 15.47
CA GLU A 22 1.60 -30.97 16.59
C GLU A 22 2.14 -29.52 16.61
N ASP A 23 3.22 -29.23 15.87
CA ASP A 23 3.76 -27.87 15.76
C ASP A 23 2.87 -26.97 14.89
N THR A 24 1.78 -26.52 15.50
CA THR A 24 0.78 -25.64 14.87
C THR A 24 1.35 -24.29 14.45
N GLN A 25 2.38 -23.76 15.15
CA GLN A 25 3.01 -22.48 14.82
C GLN A 25 3.82 -22.57 13.52
N LEU A 26 4.58 -23.65 13.35
CA LEU A 26 5.33 -23.91 12.12
C LEU A 26 4.38 -24.10 10.93
N ILE A 27 3.33 -24.89 11.10
CA ILE A 27 2.34 -25.17 10.05
C ILE A 27 1.61 -23.90 9.63
N GLU A 28 1.16 -23.06 10.58
CA GLU A 28 0.51 -21.78 10.26
C GLU A 28 1.44 -20.86 9.46
N THR A 29 2.71 -20.76 9.85
CA THR A 29 3.70 -19.91 9.18
C THR A 29 3.97 -20.37 7.75
N LEU A 30 4.19 -21.69 7.56
CA LEU A 30 4.41 -22.28 6.23
C LEU A 30 3.16 -22.25 5.36
N ALA A 31 1.96 -22.36 5.93
CA ALA A 31 0.71 -22.25 5.20
C ALA A 31 0.43 -20.81 4.74
N TYR A 32 0.90 -19.80 5.48
CA TYR A 32 0.78 -18.40 5.11
C TYR A 32 1.73 -18.00 3.98
N PHE A 33 2.98 -18.51 4.00
CA PHE A 33 4.01 -18.18 3.02
C PHE A 33 3.59 -18.27 1.54
N PRO A 34 2.98 -19.37 1.04
CA PRO A 34 2.55 -19.45 -0.36
C PRO A 34 1.37 -18.52 -0.68
N ARG A 35 0.65 -18.02 0.32
CA ARG A 35 -0.52 -17.13 0.18
C ARG A 35 -0.19 -15.65 0.34
N GLU A 36 1.07 -15.29 0.55
CA GLU A 36 1.51 -13.90 0.66
C GLU A 36 1.43 -13.16 -0.68
N ARG A 37 1.59 -13.88 -1.80
CA ARG A 37 1.53 -13.29 -3.13
C ARG A 37 0.09 -13.03 -3.57
N ILE A 38 -0.30 -11.77 -3.46
CA ILE A 38 -1.51 -11.23 -4.08
C ILE A 38 -1.18 -10.87 -5.54
N PRO A 39 -2.10 -11.12 -6.52
CA PRO A 39 -1.87 -10.75 -7.91
C PRO A 39 -1.55 -9.26 -8.03
N GLU A 40 -0.62 -8.93 -8.92
CA GLU A 40 -0.29 -7.54 -9.22
C GLU A 40 -1.40 -6.84 -10.01
N ARG A 41 -1.30 -5.51 -10.10
CA ARG A 41 -2.25 -4.75 -10.92
C ARG A 41 -1.89 -4.92 -12.40
N VAL A 42 -2.91 -5.05 -13.26
CA VAL A 42 -2.75 -5.18 -14.72
C VAL A 42 -1.92 -4.05 -15.33
N VAL A 43 -2.03 -2.85 -14.76
CA VAL A 43 -1.18 -1.68 -15.06
C VAL A 43 -0.80 -1.02 -13.75
N HIS A 44 0.32 -0.29 -13.71
CA HIS A 44 0.84 0.34 -12.49
C HIS A 44 1.20 -0.64 -11.37
N ALA A 45 1.82 -1.76 -11.74
CA ALA A 45 2.28 -2.79 -10.80
C ALA A 45 3.40 -2.27 -9.90
N LYS A 46 4.41 -1.60 -10.45
CA LYS A 46 5.48 -0.95 -9.69
C LYS A 46 5.06 0.44 -9.22
N ALA A 47 5.10 0.66 -7.91
CA ALA A 47 4.74 1.93 -7.31
C ALA A 47 5.46 2.20 -6.00
N ALA A 48 5.68 3.47 -5.69
CA ALA A 48 6.06 3.96 -4.37
C ALA A 48 4.91 4.77 -3.76
N GLY A 49 4.74 4.68 -2.44
CA GLY A 49 3.68 5.39 -1.72
C GLY A 49 4.24 6.24 -0.59
N ALA A 50 3.66 7.40 -0.36
CA ALA A 50 4.03 8.29 0.73
C ALA A 50 2.78 8.89 1.38
N TRP A 51 2.86 9.13 2.70
CA TRP A 51 1.90 9.95 3.42
C TRP A 51 2.32 11.41 3.32
N CYS A 52 1.37 12.26 2.96
CA CYS A 52 1.58 13.69 2.75
C CYS A 52 0.44 14.48 3.43
N GLU A 53 0.65 15.78 3.57
CA GLU A 53 -0.38 16.72 3.99
C GLU A 53 -0.63 17.71 2.85
N PHE A 54 -1.90 17.88 2.48
CA PHE A 54 -2.34 18.90 1.54
C PHE A 54 -2.84 20.11 2.31
N GLU A 55 -2.35 21.30 1.98
CA GLU A 55 -2.78 22.57 2.55
C GLU A 55 -3.48 23.42 1.49
N CYS A 56 -4.72 23.84 1.77
CA CYS A 56 -5.46 24.71 0.88
C CYS A 56 -4.94 26.16 0.98
N THR A 57 -4.42 26.74 -0.10
CA THR A 57 -3.85 28.11 -0.06
C THR A 57 -4.88 29.21 -0.27
N HIS A 58 -5.91 28.95 -1.07
CA HIS A 58 -6.96 29.90 -1.43
C HIS A 58 -8.32 29.26 -1.23
N ASP A 59 -9.29 30.03 -0.74
CA ASP A 59 -10.65 29.52 -0.59
C ASP A 59 -11.31 29.39 -1.98
N VAL A 60 -11.86 28.21 -2.26
CA VAL A 60 -12.51 27.86 -3.54
C VAL A 60 -13.94 27.38 -3.29
N SER A 61 -14.50 27.77 -2.14
CA SER A 61 -15.85 27.42 -1.69
C SER A 61 -16.94 27.86 -2.68
N ASP A 62 -16.68 28.89 -3.49
CA ASP A 62 -17.59 29.38 -4.54
C ASP A 62 -17.74 28.40 -5.71
N PHE A 63 -16.73 27.58 -6.03
CA PHE A 63 -16.76 26.68 -7.18
C PHE A 63 -17.03 25.22 -6.80
N THR A 64 -16.65 24.79 -5.59
CA THR A 64 -16.80 23.39 -5.19
C THR A 64 -17.23 23.26 -3.73
N SER A 65 -18.18 22.36 -3.47
CA SER A 65 -18.57 21.97 -2.10
C SER A 65 -17.60 20.95 -1.48
N ALA A 66 -16.39 20.83 -2.04
CA ALA A 66 -15.42 19.83 -1.63
C ALA A 66 -14.85 20.21 -0.26
N ALA A 67 -15.17 19.42 0.77
CA ALA A 67 -14.81 19.76 2.14
C ALA A 67 -13.29 19.90 2.39
N PHE A 68 -12.40 19.36 1.54
CA PHE A 68 -10.95 19.58 1.67
C PHE A 68 -10.46 20.93 1.12
N LEU A 69 -11.30 21.66 0.36
CA LEU A 69 -11.02 22.98 -0.21
C LEU A 69 -11.75 24.11 0.51
N ASN A 70 -12.73 23.80 1.36
CA ASN A 70 -13.46 24.81 2.12
C ASN A 70 -12.55 25.47 3.17
N ASN A 71 -12.23 26.74 2.96
CA ASN A 71 -11.32 27.62 3.72
C ASN A 71 -9.82 27.46 3.42
N ALA A 72 -9.15 28.61 3.30
CA ALA A 72 -7.71 28.70 3.25
C ALA A 72 -7.05 28.25 4.58
N GLY A 73 -5.91 27.58 4.49
CA GLY A 73 -5.14 27.02 5.61
C GLY A 73 -5.59 25.63 6.06
N LYS A 74 -6.58 25.01 5.40
CA LYS A 74 -7.07 23.68 5.79
C LYS A 74 -6.07 22.59 5.41
N LYS A 75 -5.60 21.83 6.41
CA LYS A 75 -4.72 20.67 6.22
C LYS A 75 -5.50 19.37 6.14
N THR A 76 -5.26 18.59 5.08
CA THR A 76 -5.90 17.30 4.82
C THR A 76 -4.83 16.24 4.63
N LYS A 77 -4.97 15.08 5.29
CA LYS A 77 -4.06 13.95 5.10
C LYS A 77 -4.30 13.31 3.73
N VAL A 78 -3.22 13.09 3.00
CA VAL A 78 -3.23 12.51 1.65
C VAL A 78 -2.31 11.31 1.60
N LEU A 79 -2.77 10.25 0.94
CA LEU A 79 -1.92 9.14 0.54
C LEU A 79 -1.59 9.29 -0.94
N ALA A 80 -0.32 9.52 -1.25
CA ALA A 80 0.18 9.58 -2.61
C ALA A 80 0.73 8.22 -3.04
N ARG A 81 0.47 7.84 -4.29
CA ARG A 81 1.06 6.67 -4.95
C ARG A 81 1.59 7.09 -6.32
N LEU A 82 2.90 7.00 -6.50
CA LEU A 82 3.60 7.23 -7.76
C LEU A 82 3.91 5.87 -8.40
N SER A 83 3.68 5.72 -9.69
CA SER A 83 3.80 4.43 -10.38
C SER A 83 4.25 4.57 -11.83
N THR A 84 4.90 3.55 -12.37
CA THR A 84 5.08 3.34 -13.83
C THR A 84 3.80 2.76 -14.43
N VAL A 85 3.65 2.68 -15.75
CA VAL A 85 2.46 2.09 -16.40
C VAL A 85 2.74 0.67 -16.88
N ALA A 86 3.80 0.51 -17.66
CA ALA A 86 4.12 -0.71 -18.41
C ALA A 86 5.00 -1.70 -17.63
N GLY A 87 5.65 -1.25 -16.56
CA GLY A 87 6.56 -2.07 -15.76
C GLY A 87 5.85 -3.02 -14.80
N GLU A 88 6.29 -4.29 -14.78
CA GLU A 88 5.94 -5.30 -13.78
C GLU A 88 6.44 -4.90 -12.37
N LYS A 89 5.99 -5.59 -11.31
CA LYS A 89 6.42 -5.30 -9.92
C LYS A 89 7.96 -5.24 -9.72
N GLY A 90 8.74 -5.93 -10.55
CA GLY A 90 10.20 -5.98 -10.50
C GLY A 90 10.94 -5.02 -11.45
N SER A 91 10.24 -4.19 -12.23
CA SER A 91 10.88 -3.34 -13.26
C SER A 91 11.70 -2.20 -12.68
N SER A 92 12.68 -1.71 -13.45
CA SER A 92 13.50 -0.54 -13.09
C SER A 92 12.66 0.75 -13.00
N ASP A 93 12.89 1.52 -11.93
CA ASP A 93 12.22 2.79 -11.69
C ASP A 93 12.65 3.91 -12.65
N THR A 94 13.79 3.79 -13.35
CA THR A 94 14.34 4.85 -14.24
C THR A 94 13.99 4.68 -15.72
N THR A 95 13.13 3.72 -16.05
CA THR A 95 12.70 3.46 -17.43
C THR A 95 11.92 4.65 -18.00
N ARG A 96 12.07 4.96 -19.31
CA ARG A 96 11.20 5.93 -19.99
C ARG A 96 9.79 5.35 -20.08
N ASP A 97 8.92 5.83 -19.20
CA ASP A 97 7.54 5.41 -19.10
C ASP A 97 6.72 6.54 -18.45
N ILE A 98 5.42 6.52 -18.74
CA ILE A 98 4.43 7.42 -18.18
C ILE A 98 4.35 7.20 -16.67
N ARG A 99 4.22 8.28 -15.91
CA ARG A 99 4.12 8.21 -14.45
C ARG A 99 2.70 8.49 -13.99
N GLY A 100 2.09 7.49 -13.36
CA GLY A 100 0.81 7.63 -12.69
C GLY A 100 0.98 8.24 -11.31
N LEU A 101 0.21 9.29 -11.00
CA LEU A 101 0.12 9.93 -9.69
C LEU A 101 -1.31 9.77 -9.15
N ALA A 102 -1.50 8.84 -8.22
CA ALA A 102 -2.78 8.67 -7.53
C ALA A 102 -2.72 9.32 -6.14
N LEU A 103 -3.67 10.21 -5.86
CA LEU A 103 -3.82 10.90 -4.58
C LEU A 103 -5.16 10.48 -3.94
N LYS A 104 -5.10 9.94 -2.73
CA LYS A 104 -6.28 9.66 -1.92
C LYS A 104 -6.36 10.66 -0.78
N MET A 105 -7.35 11.55 -0.86
CA MET A 105 -7.61 12.52 0.19
C MET A 105 -8.56 11.89 1.20
N VAL A 106 -8.16 11.93 2.47
CA VAL A 106 -8.96 11.40 3.58
C VAL A 106 -9.73 12.55 4.18
N VAL A 107 -11.02 12.64 3.86
CA VAL A 107 -11.93 13.63 4.42
C VAL A 107 -12.88 12.94 5.40
N ARG A 108 -13.38 13.66 6.41
CA ARG A 108 -14.38 13.13 7.36
C ARG A 108 -15.60 12.61 6.59
N GLY A 109 -15.81 11.30 6.59
CA GLY A 109 -16.97 10.63 6.02
C GLY A 109 -16.90 10.28 4.53
N LEU A 110 -15.95 10.84 3.77
CA LEU A 110 -15.81 10.59 2.32
C LEU A 110 -14.33 10.44 1.94
N SER A 111 -14.00 9.39 1.19
CA SER A 111 -12.66 9.24 0.61
C SER A 111 -12.69 9.65 -0.86
N THR A 112 -12.16 10.83 -1.16
CA THR A 112 -12.02 11.31 -2.54
C THR A 112 -10.74 10.73 -3.15
N ARG A 113 -10.86 10.12 -4.33
CA ARG A 113 -9.71 9.61 -5.10
C ARG A 113 -9.51 10.50 -6.30
N LEU A 114 -8.33 11.10 -6.41
CA LEU A 114 -7.89 11.83 -7.60
C LEU A 114 -6.80 10.99 -8.27
N LEU A 115 -6.96 10.74 -9.56
CA LEU A 115 -5.99 9.98 -10.34
C LEU A 115 -5.50 10.89 -11.46
N LEU A 116 -4.24 11.32 -11.35
CA LEU A 116 -3.59 12.17 -12.33
C LEU A 116 -2.53 11.35 -13.07
N LEU A 117 -2.52 11.43 -14.39
CA LEU A 117 -1.54 10.75 -15.23
C LEU A 117 -0.59 11.82 -15.76
N VAL A 118 0.66 11.81 -15.29
CA VAL A 118 1.67 12.79 -15.68
C VAL A 118 2.46 12.20 -16.83
N LEU A 119 2.29 12.78 -18.01
CA LEU A 119 3.13 12.54 -19.18
C LEU A 119 4.41 13.36 -18.99
N SER A 120 5.53 12.68 -18.82
CA SER A 120 6.87 13.26 -18.79
C SER A 120 7.75 12.53 -19.79
#